data_AF-A0A3Q1AWR0-F1
#
_entry.id   AF-A0A3Q1AWR0-F1
#
_cell.length_a   1.000
_cell.length_b   1.000
_cell.length_c   1.000
_cell.angle_alpha   90.00
_cell.angle_beta   90.00
_cell.angle_gamma   90.00
#
_symmetry.space_group_name_H-M   'P 1'
#
loop_
_entity.id
_entity.type
_entity.pdbx_description
1 polymer ?
#
loop_
_entity_poly.entity_id
_entity_poly.type
_entity_poly.pdbx_seq_one_letter_code
_entity_poly.pdbx_strand_id
1 'polypeptide(L)'
;MHDKEMFYRSRSDVISTPMSGTPAITSSHKQTPCLNCSRLRGPATHGTVLNSHPASVQLRTLQSTMAAPGGTLNCEDFSMFQEVLKVMRTIDDRIVHALNTTVPTVSFSGKVDATQTCKQLYESMMEAHLSRDKAIKACIAQTSEVVGHLREERAKDSENLVLIKQLRKEQTKLKLMQSELNVEEVVNDRSLKVFNERCRIHYTPPKVK
;
A
#
# COMPACT_ATOMS: atom_id res chain seq x y z
N MET A 1 -7.41 -4.51 -31.71
CA MET A 1 -6.51 -5.62 -31.34
C MET A 1 -5.12 -5.03 -31.08
N HIS A 2 -4.90 -4.42 -29.92
CA HIS A 2 -3.61 -3.85 -29.52
C HIS A 2 -3.33 -4.20 -28.05
N ASP A 3 -2.16 -4.82 -27.88
CA ASP A 3 -1.34 -5.10 -26.70
C ASP A 3 -1.96 -5.11 -25.29
N LYS A 4 -2.13 -6.33 -24.77
CA LYS A 4 -2.28 -6.68 -23.34
C LYS A 4 -1.26 -7.74 -22.93
N GLU A 5 0.01 -7.56 -23.28
CA GLU A 5 1.09 -8.51 -22.94
C GLU A 5 2.23 -7.76 -22.24
N MET A 6 1.99 -7.30 -21.00
CA MET A 6 3.07 -6.88 -20.12
C MET A 6 2.66 -6.87 -18.65
N PHE A 7 2.15 -7.99 -18.13
CA PHE A 7 1.93 -8.12 -16.69
C PHE A 7 2.46 -9.46 -16.18
N TYR A 8 3.37 -9.37 -15.21
CA TYR A 8 3.93 -10.45 -14.40
C TYR A 8 5.02 -11.33 -15.06
N ARG A 9 6.26 -10.83 -15.08
CA ARG A 9 7.44 -11.71 -15.14
C ARG A 9 7.58 -12.44 -13.80
N SER A 10 7.10 -13.68 -13.77
CA SER A 10 7.48 -14.68 -12.77
C SER A 10 9.00 -14.83 -12.72
N ARG A 11 9.60 -14.53 -11.57
CA ARG A 11 10.97 -14.95 -11.23
C ARG A 11 10.88 -16.15 -10.30
N SER A 12 10.53 -17.29 -10.88
CA SER A 12 10.89 -18.60 -10.35
C SER A 12 12.24 -18.98 -10.94
N ASP A 13 13.03 -19.76 -10.19
CA ASP A 13 14.35 -20.32 -10.49
C ASP A 13 15.57 -19.53 -9.98
N VAL A 14 16.03 -19.85 -8.76
CA VAL A 14 17.39 -20.38 -8.49
C VAL A 14 17.36 -21.33 -7.27
N ILE A 15 17.28 -22.62 -7.58
CA ILE A 15 18.15 -23.74 -7.16
C ILE A 15 18.72 -23.78 -5.73
N SER A 16 18.40 -24.90 -5.08
CA SER A 16 18.89 -25.50 -3.83
C SER A 16 20.36 -25.97 -3.84
N THR A 17 21.00 -26.04 -2.65
CA THR A 17 21.86 -27.11 -2.06
C THR A 17 22.87 -26.54 -1.01
N PRO A 18 23.60 -27.32 -0.17
CA PRO A 18 23.18 -27.69 1.19
C PRO A 18 24.21 -27.43 2.34
N MET A 19 23.72 -27.62 3.58
CA MET A 19 24.36 -27.98 4.87
C MET A 19 25.90 -28.07 5.01
N SER A 20 26.45 -27.46 6.07
CA SER A 20 27.31 -28.12 7.08
C SER A 20 27.73 -27.18 8.22
N GLY A 21 27.67 -27.64 9.48
CA GLY A 21 28.55 -27.13 10.55
C GLY A 21 27.89 -26.81 11.90
N THR A 22 27.62 -27.84 12.72
CA THR A 22 27.62 -27.75 14.19
C THR A 22 29.06 -27.61 14.71
N PRO A 23 29.28 -26.98 15.88
CA PRO A 23 29.50 -27.79 17.07
C PRO A 23 28.82 -27.26 18.35
N ALA A 24 28.54 -28.19 19.24
CA ALA A 24 28.05 -27.99 20.59
C ALA A 24 29.18 -27.59 21.55
N ILE A 25 28.92 -26.66 22.49
CA ILE A 25 29.62 -26.60 23.78
C ILE A 25 28.63 -26.31 24.92
N THR A 26 28.82 -27.10 25.94
CA THR A 26 28.21 -27.33 27.26
C THR A 26 28.07 -26.16 28.24
N SER A 27 27.06 -26.31 29.10
CA SER A 27 27.05 -26.03 30.56
C SER A 27 26.99 -24.59 31.06
N SER A 28 25.97 -24.26 31.87
CA SER A 28 26.10 -24.15 33.35
C SER A 28 25.00 -23.27 33.96
N HIS A 29 24.35 -23.82 34.99
CA HIS A 29 23.58 -23.17 36.06
C HIS A 29 23.97 -21.72 36.40
N LYS A 30 22.95 -20.87 36.62
CA LYS A 30 22.68 -20.27 37.94
C LYS A 30 21.33 -19.55 38.00
N GLN A 31 20.44 -20.09 38.84
CA GLN A 31 19.34 -19.39 39.45
C GLN A 31 19.88 -18.39 40.48
N THR A 32 19.32 -17.19 40.49
CA THR A 32 19.36 -16.28 41.64
C THR A 32 17.95 -15.73 41.88
N PRO A 33 17.45 -15.76 43.13
CA PRO A 33 16.12 -15.30 43.48
C PRO A 33 16.13 -13.82 43.88
N CYS A 34 15.12 -13.06 43.45
CA CYS A 34 14.83 -11.74 44.00
C CYS A 34 14.07 -11.91 45.33
N LEU A 35 14.73 -11.58 46.43
CA LEU A 35 14.14 -11.41 47.75
C LEU A 35 13.49 -10.03 47.91
N ASN A 36 12.38 -10.03 48.66
CA ASN A 36 11.78 -8.95 49.44
C ASN A 36 11.24 -7.69 48.73
N CYS A 37 9.92 -7.53 48.80
CA CYS A 37 9.37 -6.27 49.30
C CYS A 37 8.12 -6.52 50.15
N SER A 38 8.15 -5.96 51.35
CA SER A 38 7.29 -6.26 52.49
C SER A 38 5.89 -5.65 52.40
N ARG A 39 4.91 -6.50 52.66
CA ARG A 39 3.68 -6.31 53.45
C ARG A 39 3.50 -4.94 54.14
N LEU A 40 2.38 -4.27 53.87
CA LEU A 40 1.61 -3.50 54.86
C LEU A 40 0.11 -3.82 54.72
N ARG A 41 -0.55 -3.95 55.87
CA ARG A 41 -1.88 -4.53 56.10
C ARG A 41 -2.75 -3.49 56.80
N GLY A 42 -4.01 -3.39 56.40
CA GLY A 42 -5.15 -2.97 57.24
C GLY A 42 -5.97 -1.79 56.71
N PRO A 43 -7.20 -1.57 57.19
CA PRO A 43 -8.23 -2.53 57.63
C PRO A 43 -9.59 -2.30 56.91
N ALA A 44 -10.55 -3.20 57.19
CA ALA A 44 -11.87 -3.26 56.59
C ALA A 44 -12.95 -2.50 57.39
N THR A 45 -13.97 -1.95 56.73
CA THR A 45 -15.34 -1.81 57.26
C THR A 45 -16.42 -1.75 56.15
N HIS A 46 -17.42 -2.62 56.33
CA HIS A 46 -18.83 -2.68 55.92
C HIS A 46 -19.45 -1.66 54.92
N GLY A 47 -19.98 -2.19 53.80
CA GLY A 47 -21.42 -2.35 53.56
C GLY A 47 -22.24 -1.20 52.96
N THR A 48 -22.75 -1.37 51.72
CA THR A 48 -24.19 -1.18 51.36
C THR A 48 -24.49 -1.67 49.94
N VAL A 49 -25.67 -2.26 49.78
CA VAL A 49 -26.31 -2.71 48.53
C VAL A 49 -27.02 -1.52 47.88
N LEU A 50 -26.94 -1.35 46.54
CA LEU A 50 -28.02 -0.79 45.72
C LEU A 50 -27.78 -0.96 44.20
N ASN A 51 -28.71 -1.68 43.59
CA ASN A 51 -29.22 -1.70 42.21
C ASN A 51 -28.55 -0.88 41.08
N SER A 52 -28.39 -1.58 39.95
CA SER A 52 -29.03 -1.33 38.62
C SER A 52 -28.06 -1.33 37.42
N HIS A 53 -28.25 -2.33 36.55
CA HIS A 53 -27.85 -2.33 35.14
C HIS A 53 -29.02 -1.76 34.29
N PRO A 54 -28.85 -1.39 33.00
CA PRO A 54 -27.64 -1.50 32.18
C PRO A 54 -27.19 -0.18 31.55
N ALA A 55 -25.88 0.00 31.43
CA ALA A 55 -25.29 0.94 30.49
C ALA A 55 -25.57 0.46 29.07
N SER A 56 -26.27 1.30 28.30
CA SER A 56 -26.52 1.13 26.88
C SER A 56 -25.20 0.92 26.13
N VAL A 57 -25.12 -0.21 25.42
CA VAL A 57 -24.05 -0.55 24.49
C VAL A 57 -24.09 0.45 23.34
N GLN A 58 -23.22 1.45 23.37
CA GLN A 58 -22.98 2.31 22.21
C GLN A 58 -22.21 1.47 21.18
N LEU A 59 -22.96 0.90 20.22
CA LEU A 59 -22.43 0.29 19.01
C LEU A 59 -21.60 1.35 18.28
N ARG A 60 -20.28 1.32 18.47
CA ARG A 60 -19.35 2.11 17.66
C ARG A 60 -19.31 1.48 16.28
N THR A 61 -20.20 1.94 15.41
CA THR A 61 -20.09 1.76 13.97
C THR A 61 -18.75 2.37 13.55
N LEU A 62 -17.77 1.52 13.27
CA LEU A 62 -16.54 1.89 12.55
C LEU A 62 -16.97 2.20 11.12
N GLN A 63 -17.45 3.43 10.93
CA GLN A 63 -17.72 3.96 9.62
C GLN A 63 -16.36 4.38 9.04
N SER A 64 -15.73 3.46 8.32
CA SER A 64 -14.61 3.77 7.43
C SER A 64 -15.13 4.65 6.29
N THR A 65 -15.25 5.95 6.54
CA THR A 65 -15.27 6.96 5.50
C THR A 65 -13.86 7.07 4.93
N MET A 66 -13.51 6.16 4.03
CA MET A 66 -12.48 6.49 3.03
C MET A 66 -13.16 7.42 2.03
N ALA A 67 -13.15 8.72 2.34
CA ALA A 67 -13.41 9.75 1.36
C ALA A 67 -12.32 9.64 0.28
N ALA A 68 -12.65 8.98 -0.83
CA ALA A 68 -11.88 9.09 -2.05
C ALA A 68 -11.89 10.59 -2.42
N PRO A 69 -10.75 11.28 -2.46
CA PRO A 69 -10.73 12.63 -2.98
C PRO A 69 -10.96 12.50 -4.48
N GLY A 70 -12.16 12.87 -4.92
CA GLY A 70 -12.50 13.12 -6.31
C GLY A 70 -11.79 14.38 -6.82
N GLY A 71 -10.46 14.43 -6.66
CA GLY A 71 -9.63 15.43 -7.28
C GLY A 71 -9.64 15.18 -8.77
N THR A 72 -10.20 16.13 -9.53
CA THR A 72 -10.06 16.15 -10.98
C THR A 72 -8.58 16.07 -11.34
N LEU A 73 -8.20 15.04 -12.10
CA LEU A 73 -6.82 14.80 -12.52
C LEU A 73 -6.38 15.99 -13.39
N ASN A 74 -5.48 16.83 -12.88
CA ASN A 74 -4.94 17.94 -13.66
C ASN A 74 -3.55 17.57 -14.20
N CYS A 75 -3.43 17.37 -15.51
CA CYS A 75 -2.18 17.03 -16.19
C CYS A 75 -1.42 18.28 -16.68
N GLU A 76 -1.96 19.49 -16.52
CA GLU A 76 -1.29 20.72 -16.94
C GLU A 76 -0.12 21.06 -16.01
N ASP A 77 -0.36 20.91 -14.71
CA ASP A 77 0.63 21.12 -13.65
C ASP A 77 1.13 19.77 -13.12
N PHE A 78 2.42 19.49 -13.39
CA PHE A 78 3.08 18.28 -12.92
C PHE A 78 3.07 18.17 -11.39
N SER A 79 3.15 19.28 -10.66
CA SER A 79 3.11 19.29 -9.19
C SER A 79 1.76 18.80 -8.66
N MET A 80 0.66 19.29 -9.26
CA MET A 80 -0.68 18.84 -8.90
C MET A 80 -0.91 17.37 -9.24
N PHE A 81 -0.44 16.93 -10.41
CA PHE A 81 -0.47 15.52 -10.81
C PHE A 81 0.23 14.64 -9.78
N GLN A 82 1.42 15.04 -9.31
CA GLN A 82 2.19 14.28 -8.33
C GLN A 82 1.48 14.19 -6.97
N GLU A 83 0.86 15.27 -6.48
CA GLU A 83 0.09 15.25 -5.23
C GLU A 83 -1.14 14.33 -5.32
N VAL A 84 -1.84 14.32 -6.45
CA VAL A 84 -2.94 13.39 -6.68
C VAL A 84 -2.46 11.94 -6.63
N LEU A 85 -1.36 11.60 -7.33
CA LEU A 85 -0.80 10.24 -7.30
C LEU A 85 -0.38 9.82 -5.89
N LYS A 86 0.23 10.73 -5.12
CA LYS A 86 0.59 10.48 -3.72
C LYS A 86 -0.62 10.12 -2.87
N VAL A 87 -1.73 10.84 -3.04
CA VAL A 87 -2.98 10.53 -2.34
C VAL A 87 -3.57 9.19 -2.80
N MET A 88 -3.54 8.90 -4.10
CA MET A 88 -4.01 7.61 -4.63
C MET A 88 -3.16 6.42 -4.16
N ARG A 89 -1.89 6.63 -3.77
CA ARG A 89 -0.97 5.60 -3.22
C ARG A 89 -1.15 5.35 -1.72
N THR A 90 -2.07 6.04 -1.04
CA THR A 90 -2.27 5.88 0.40
C THR A 90 -2.67 4.46 0.83
N ILE A 91 -3.35 3.69 -0.03
CA ILE A 91 -3.67 2.27 0.21
C ILE A 91 -2.37 1.45 0.31
N ASP A 92 -1.42 1.70 -0.59
CA ASP A 92 -0.13 1.02 -0.66
C ASP A 92 0.79 1.39 0.50
N ASP A 93 0.88 2.68 0.81
CA ASP A 93 1.69 3.17 1.94
C ASP A 93 1.25 2.57 3.27
N ARG A 94 -0.06 2.30 3.40
CA ARG A 94 -0.67 1.78 4.63
C ARG A 94 -0.81 0.26 4.64
N ILE A 95 -0.48 -0.45 3.55
CA ILE A 95 -0.77 -1.88 3.43
C ILE A 95 -0.13 -2.73 4.53
N VAL A 96 1.12 -2.43 4.90
CA VAL A 96 1.83 -3.11 5.98
C VAL A 96 1.10 -2.93 7.31
N HIS A 97 0.68 -1.70 7.61
CA HIS A 97 -0.05 -1.38 8.84
C HIS A 97 -1.45 -2.02 8.84
N ALA A 98 -2.16 -1.95 7.72
CA ALA A 98 -3.46 -2.58 7.56
C ALA A 98 -3.37 -4.09 7.78
N LEU A 99 -2.43 -4.79 7.15
CA LEU A 99 -2.24 -6.23 7.33
C LEU A 99 -1.80 -6.59 8.74
N ASN A 100 -0.91 -5.82 9.35
CA ASN A 100 -0.45 -6.07 10.73
C ASN A 100 -1.57 -5.92 11.78
N THR A 101 -2.54 -5.04 11.53
CA THR A 101 -3.64 -4.80 12.47
C THR A 101 -4.86 -5.69 12.20
N THR A 102 -5.07 -6.12 10.95
CA THR A 102 -6.29 -6.82 10.53
C THR A 102 -6.13 -8.32 10.30
N VAL A 103 -4.91 -8.81 10.04
CA VAL A 103 -4.61 -10.24 9.95
C VAL A 103 -3.99 -10.67 11.28
N PRO A 104 -4.81 -11.07 12.29
CA PRO A 104 -4.27 -11.53 13.56
C PRO A 104 -3.32 -12.71 13.35
N THR A 105 -2.27 -12.77 14.18
CA THR A 105 -1.48 -14.00 14.31
C THR A 105 -2.40 -15.16 14.68
N VAL A 106 -2.06 -16.38 14.25
CA VAL A 106 -2.87 -17.62 14.40
C VAL A 106 -3.50 -17.81 15.79
N SER A 107 -2.90 -17.22 16.83
CA SER A 107 -3.35 -17.21 18.22
C SER A 107 -4.59 -16.33 18.52
N PHE A 108 -5.04 -15.48 17.60
CA PHE A 108 -6.18 -14.55 17.78
C PHE A 108 -7.29 -14.70 16.71
N SER A 109 -7.34 -15.85 16.06
CA SER A 109 -8.24 -16.18 14.92
C SER A 109 -9.74 -16.15 15.22
N GLY A 110 -10.16 -16.01 16.49
CA GLY A 110 -11.58 -16.04 16.87
C GLY A 110 -12.37 -14.75 16.70
N LYS A 111 -11.76 -13.64 16.23
CA LYS A 111 -12.41 -12.30 16.19
C LYS A 111 -12.48 -11.63 14.82
N VAL A 112 -11.73 -12.11 13.82
CA VAL A 112 -11.66 -11.48 12.48
C VAL A 112 -11.62 -12.57 11.41
N ASP A 113 -12.49 -12.46 10.41
CA ASP A 113 -12.45 -13.32 9.22
C ASP A 113 -11.33 -12.88 8.28
N ALA A 114 -10.14 -13.45 8.48
CA ALA A 114 -8.95 -13.14 7.70
C ALA A 114 -9.13 -13.41 6.20
N THR A 115 -9.97 -14.39 5.81
CA THR A 115 -10.27 -14.69 4.40
C THR A 115 -10.96 -13.49 3.75
N GLN A 116 -12.05 -13.03 4.37
CA GLN A 116 -12.84 -11.93 3.85
C GLN A 116 -12.05 -10.61 3.86
N THR A 117 -11.27 -10.34 4.90
CA THR A 117 -10.42 -9.15 4.97
C THR A 117 -9.33 -9.16 3.89
N CYS A 118 -8.63 -10.27 3.70
CA CYS A 118 -7.62 -10.39 2.64
C CYS A 118 -8.23 -10.23 1.25
N LYS A 119 -9.43 -10.78 1.02
CA LYS A 119 -10.16 -10.59 -0.25
C LYS A 119 -10.49 -9.12 -0.50
N GLN A 120 -11.10 -8.44 0.47
CA GLN A 120 -11.48 -7.03 0.35
C GLN A 120 -10.26 -6.13 0.12
N LEU A 121 -9.19 -6.36 0.87
CA LEU A 121 -7.94 -5.62 0.70
C LEU A 121 -7.36 -5.83 -0.70
N TYR A 122 -7.37 -7.06 -1.21
CA TYR A 122 -6.91 -7.35 -2.57
C TYR A 122 -7.72 -6.59 -3.62
N GLU A 123 -9.06 -6.67 -3.54
CA GLU A 123 -9.96 -6.00 -4.49
C GLU A 123 -9.75 -4.47 -4.48
N SER A 124 -9.71 -3.84 -3.30
CA SER A 124 -9.44 -2.40 -3.18
C SER A 124 -8.04 -2.01 -3.66
N MET A 125 -7.02 -2.82 -3.39
CA MET A 125 -5.66 -2.58 -3.86
C MET A 125 -5.59 -2.67 -5.39
N MET A 126 -6.22 -3.67 -6.01
CA MET A 126 -6.21 -3.83 -7.47
C MET A 126 -7.00 -2.73 -8.17
N GLU A 127 -8.13 -2.32 -7.61
CA GLU A 127 -8.88 -1.18 -8.12
C GLU A 127 -8.04 0.11 -8.07
N ALA A 128 -7.32 0.34 -6.97
CA ALA A 128 -6.42 1.48 -6.83
C ALA A 128 -5.26 1.45 -7.85
N HIS A 129 -4.62 0.30 -8.05
CA HIS A 129 -3.57 0.12 -9.08
C HIS A 129 -4.10 0.43 -10.48
N LEU A 130 -5.25 -0.12 -10.85
CA LEU A 130 -5.87 0.10 -12.16
C LEU A 130 -6.27 1.56 -12.36
N SER A 131 -6.83 2.19 -11.32
CA SER A 131 -7.22 3.59 -11.34
C SER A 131 -6.01 4.51 -11.54
N ARG A 132 -4.90 4.27 -10.82
CA ARG A 132 -3.66 5.03 -10.97
C ARG A 132 -3.00 4.82 -12.32
N ASP A 133 -2.88 3.58 -12.79
CA ASP A 133 -2.31 3.28 -14.10
C ASP A 133 -3.07 4.01 -15.22
N LYS A 134 -4.41 3.98 -15.16
CA LYS A 134 -5.26 4.73 -16.09
C LYS A 134 -5.02 6.24 -16.01
N ALA A 135 -4.92 6.81 -14.80
CA ALA A 135 -4.67 8.23 -14.61
C ALA A 135 -3.30 8.67 -15.16
N ILE A 136 -2.24 7.91 -14.88
CA ILE A 136 -0.89 8.17 -15.37
C ILE A 136 -0.87 8.12 -16.91
N LYS A 137 -1.43 7.05 -17.50
CA LYS A 137 -1.50 6.89 -18.96
C LYS A 137 -2.32 7.99 -19.64
N ALA A 138 -3.42 8.43 -19.03
CA ALA A 138 -4.22 9.53 -19.55
C ALA A 138 -3.41 10.84 -19.62
N CYS A 139 -2.67 11.18 -18.56
CA CYS A 139 -1.83 12.38 -18.56
C CYS A 139 -0.65 12.30 -19.54
N ILE A 140 -0.05 11.11 -19.68
CA ILE A 140 0.99 10.87 -20.70
C ILE A 140 0.43 11.07 -22.10
N ALA A 141 -0.75 10.52 -22.40
CA ALA A 141 -1.38 10.66 -23.71
C ALA A 141 -1.68 12.13 -24.02
N GLN A 142 -2.30 12.87 -23.09
CA GLN A 142 -2.60 14.28 -23.24
C GLN A 142 -1.33 15.12 -23.47
N THR A 143 -0.30 14.92 -22.64
CA THR A 143 0.96 15.68 -22.78
C THR A 143 1.71 15.30 -24.05
N SER A 144 1.64 14.04 -24.47
CA SER A 144 2.25 13.57 -25.71
C SER A 144 1.61 14.23 -26.94
N GLU A 145 0.29 14.43 -26.94
CA GLU A 145 -0.43 15.15 -27.99
C GLU A 145 0.03 16.62 -28.09
N VAL A 146 0.15 17.32 -26.95
CA VAL A 146 0.68 18.70 -26.90
C VAL A 146 2.11 18.77 -27.43
N VAL A 147 2.98 17.83 -27.03
CA VAL A 147 4.35 17.75 -27.57
C VAL A 147 4.34 17.47 -29.08
N GLY A 148 3.42 16.65 -29.57
CA GLY A 148 3.20 16.38 -30.99
C GLY A 148 2.88 17.66 -31.76
N HIS A 149 1.87 18.40 -31.32
CA HIS A 149 1.48 19.68 -31.93
C HIS A 149 2.63 20.70 -31.93
N LEU A 150 3.33 20.87 -30.80
CA LEU A 150 4.47 21.80 -30.72
C LEU A 150 5.64 21.42 -31.64
N ARG A 151 5.83 20.12 -31.92
CA ARG A 151 6.84 19.66 -32.89
C ARG A 151 6.44 20.04 -34.31
N GLU A 152 5.17 19.90 -34.66
CA GLU A 152 4.65 20.29 -35.98
C GLU A 152 4.70 21.80 -36.20
N GLU A 153 4.38 22.61 -35.18
CA GLU A 153 4.48 24.06 -35.26
C GLU A 153 5.94 24.52 -35.41
N ARG A 154 6.87 23.93 -34.64
CA ARG A 154 8.29 24.21 -34.79
C ARG A 154 8.83 23.85 -36.17
N ALA A 155 8.28 22.81 -36.83
CA ALA A 155 8.69 22.46 -38.19
C ALA A 155 8.31 23.56 -39.22
N LYS A 156 7.29 24.38 -38.92
CA LYS A 156 6.87 25.51 -39.75
C LYS A 156 7.66 26.79 -39.44
N ASP A 157 8.06 26.99 -38.19
CA ASP A 157 8.82 28.15 -37.72
C ASP A 157 9.95 27.73 -36.76
N SER A 158 11.11 27.42 -37.33
CA SER A 158 12.24 26.80 -36.62
C SER A 158 12.96 27.76 -35.66
N GLU A 159 12.92 29.07 -35.91
CA GLU A 159 13.68 30.08 -35.16
C GLU A 159 12.83 30.73 -34.04
N ASN A 160 11.58 30.31 -33.90
CA ASN A 160 10.68 30.82 -32.87
C ASN A 160 11.12 30.37 -31.46
N LEU A 161 11.83 31.26 -30.77
CA LEU A 161 12.35 31.00 -29.43
C LEU A 161 11.25 30.67 -28.41
N VAL A 162 10.04 31.18 -28.59
CA VAL A 162 8.89 30.89 -27.72
C VAL A 162 8.45 29.43 -27.89
N LEU A 163 8.27 28.98 -29.14
CA LEU A 163 7.93 27.57 -29.43
C LEU A 163 9.00 26.61 -28.95
N ILE A 164 10.29 26.95 -29.12
CA ILE A 164 11.40 26.12 -28.63
C ILE A 164 11.34 25.97 -27.10
N LYS A 165 11.14 27.08 -26.38
CA LYS A 165 11.06 27.07 -24.91
C LYS A 165 9.85 26.25 -24.43
N GLN A 166 8.69 26.44 -25.05
CA GLN A 166 7.48 25.70 -24.72
C GLN A 166 7.64 24.20 -25.00
N LEU A 167 8.19 23.84 -26.16
CA LEU A 167 8.47 22.44 -26.52
C LEU A 167 9.39 21.77 -25.50
N ARG A 168 10.46 22.43 -25.04
CA ARG A 168 11.36 21.89 -24.01
C ARG A 168 10.65 21.67 -22.67
N LYS A 169 9.77 22.61 -22.28
CA LYS A 169 8.96 22.50 -21.06
C LYS A 169 8.05 21.27 -21.12
N GLU A 170 7.26 21.14 -22.19
CA GLU A 170 6.31 20.04 -22.37
C GLU A 170 7.03 18.68 -22.53
N GLN A 171 8.18 18.63 -23.21
CA GLN A 171 9.01 17.43 -23.28
C GLN A 171 9.55 17.00 -21.92
N THR A 172 9.95 17.95 -21.08
CA THR A 172 10.44 17.64 -19.72
C THR A 172 9.29 17.11 -18.87
N LYS A 173 8.10 17.75 -18.96
CA LYS A 173 6.89 17.27 -18.29
C LYS A 173 6.52 15.86 -18.73
N LEU A 174 6.54 15.57 -20.03
CA LEU A 174 6.26 14.23 -20.56
C LEU A 174 7.21 13.17 -19.98
N LYS A 175 8.52 13.46 -19.93
CA LYS A 175 9.52 12.55 -19.36
C LYS A 175 9.26 12.28 -17.87
N LEU A 176 8.91 13.32 -17.10
CA LEU A 176 8.59 13.18 -15.69
C LEU A 176 7.33 12.31 -15.50
N MET A 177 6.28 12.53 -16.28
CA MET A 177 5.07 11.71 -16.24
C MET A 177 5.32 10.25 -16.64
N GLN A 178 6.16 10.01 -17.65
CA GLN A 178 6.57 8.66 -18.03
C GLN A 178 7.33 7.95 -16.91
N SER A 179 8.14 8.67 -16.14
CA SER A 179 8.86 8.09 -15.00
C SER A 179 7.93 7.60 -13.88
N GLU A 180 6.71 8.17 -13.76
CA GLU A 180 5.71 7.70 -12.80
C GLU A 180 5.19 6.29 -13.11
N LEU A 181 5.26 5.82 -14.36
CA LEU A 181 4.94 4.41 -14.68
C LEU A 181 5.93 3.45 -14.01
N ASN A 182 7.22 3.81 -13.97
CA ASN A 182 8.24 3.00 -13.30
C ASN A 182 8.03 3.00 -11.77
N VAL A 183 7.65 4.15 -11.21
CA VAL A 183 7.30 4.26 -9.79
C VAL A 183 6.09 3.40 -9.48
N GLU A 184 5.06 3.43 -10.33
CA GLU A 184 3.84 2.66 -10.17
C GLU A 184 4.11 1.14 -10.22
N GLU A 185 4.97 0.67 -11.12
CA GLU A 185 5.41 -0.72 -11.16
C GLU A 185 6.03 -1.16 -9.83
N VAL A 186 6.99 -0.38 -9.31
CA VAL A 186 7.67 -0.69 -8.04
C VAL A 186 6.71 -0.68 -6.85
N VAL A 187 5.77 0.27 -6.82
CA VAL A 187 4.75 0.35 -5.76
C VAL A 187 3.84 -0.87 -5.80
N ASN A 188 3.36 -1.26 -6.97
CA ASN A 188 2.47 -2.40 -7.16
C ASN A 188 3.15 -3.71 -6.76
N ASP A 189 4.39 -3.91 -7.19
CA ASP A 189 5.18 -5.10 -6.84
C ASP A 189 5.40 -5.21 -5.33
N ARG A 190 5.75 -4.10 -4.68
CA ARG A 190 5.96 -4.05 -3.22
C ARG A 190 4.69 -4.39 -2.47
N SER A 191 3.57 -3.75 -2.81
CA SER A 191 2.29 -3.97 -2.14
C SER A 191 1.80 -5.40 -2.32
N LEU A 192 1.86 -5.92 -3.55
CA LEU A 192 1.43 -7.27 -3.85
C LEU A 192 2.31 -8.33 -3.17
N LYS A 193 3.62 -8.10 -3.07
CA LYS A 193 4.52 -8.98 -2.30
C LYS A 193 4.13 -9.04 -0.83
N VAL A 194 3.95 -7.90 -0.16
CA VAL A 194 3.54 -7.84 1.25
C VAL A 194 2.18 -8.50 1.45
N PHE A 195 1.24 -8.24 0.54
CA PHE A 195 -0.06 -8.90 0.53
C PHE A 195 0.08 -10.42 0.47
N ASN A 196 0.82 -10.95 -0.50
CA ASN A 196 1.00 -12.39 -0.67
C ASN A 196 1.68 -13.03 0.55
N GLU A 197 2.69 -12.39 1.12
CA GLU A 197 3.38 -12.90 2.32
C GLU A 197 2.44 -13.07 3.51
N ARG A 198 1.47 -12.16 3.71
CA ARG A 198 0.54 -12.17 4.85
C ARG A 198 -0.76 -12.91 4.59
N CYS A 199 -1.29 -12.84 3.37
CA CYS A 199 -2.60 -13.36 3.03
C CYS A 199 -2.59 -14.72 2.33
N ARG A 200 -1.43 -15.28 1.94
CA ARG A 200 -1.35 -16.55 1.15
C ARG A 200 -2.13 -17.73 1.71
N ILE A 201 -2.25 -17.86 3.03
CA ILE A 201 -2.98 -18.97 3.67
C ILE A 201 -4.47 -18.69 3.84
N HIS A 202 -4.88 -17.43 3.69
CA HIS A 202 -6.25 -16.96 3.91
C HIS A 202 -6.99 -16.72 2.60
N TYR A 203 -6.29 -16.26 1.56
CA TYR A 203 -6.90 -15.92 0.28
C TYR A 203 -5.93 -16.17 -0.86
N THR A 204 -6.41 -16.84 -1.90
CA THR A 204 -5.69 -17.01 -3.17
C THR A 204 -6.35 -16.10 -4.21
N PRO A 205 -5.63 -15.09 -4.70
CA PRO A 205 -6.14 -14.21 -5.75
C PRO A 205 -6.54 -14.96 -7.02
N PRO A 206 -7.58 -14.52 -7.74
CA PRO A 206 -7.88 -15.05 -9.06
C PRO A 206 -6.70 -14.75 -10.00
N LYS A 207 -6.36 -15.72 -10.86
CA LYS A 207 -5.39 -15.48 -11.93
C LYS A 207 -5.96 -14.40 -12.85
N VAL A 208 -5.26 -13.28 -12.94
CA VAL A 208 -5.59 -12.20 -13.88
C VAL A 208 -5.48 -12.79 -15.30
N LYS A 209 -6.56 -12.72 -16.08
CA LYS A 209 -6.62 -13.16 -17.48
C LYS A 209 -6.18 -12.06 -18.42
#